data_AF-A0A383EHP3-F1
#
_entry.id   AF-A0A383EHP3-F1
#
_cell.length_a   1.000
_cell.length_b   1.000
_cell.length_c   1.000
_cell.angle_alpha   90.00
_cell.angle_beta   90.00
_cell.angle_gamma   90.00
#
_symmetry.space_group_name_H-M   'P 1'
#
loop_
_entity.id
_entity.type
_entity.pdbx_description
1 polymer ?
#
loop_
_entity_poly.entity_id
_entity_poly.type
_entity_poly.pdbx_seq_one_letter_code
_entity_poly.pdbx_strand_id
1 'polypeptide(L)'
;YAGAVVFQTLMGIEFWSGALIIVLLTGAYTILGGLRAVIYTDALQAIVLILGSLTISAIGLMKIGGWDNLVTSVGPGHFNMFLPADHPEFPWIGMVFAPPIIGIWYWCTDQYIVQRVLAARNETEARRGTIFAGYLKLLPIFLFFIPGLIAFAMVKSGQLNYESSDQAFPTLVKELLPSGMRGLVAGGLLAALMSSLSSVFNSCSTLFTIDIYQKLKPEADEKKLVLIGR
;
A
#
# COMPACT_ATOMS: atom_id res chain seq x y z
N TYR A 1 4.08 -10.06 5.39
CA TYR A 1 5.12 -10.12 4.34
C TYR A 1 5.69 -8.73 4.03
N ALA A 2 5.00 -7.84 3.31
CA ALA A 2 5.56 -6.54 2.87
C ALA A 2 6.18 -5.69 4.01
N GLY A 3 5.55 -5.66 5.20
CA GLY A 3 6.11 -4.97 6.37
C GLY A 3 7.44 -5.52 6.84
N ALA A 4 7.61 -6.83 6.81
CA ALA A 4 8.86 -7.48 7.16
C ALA A 4 9.96 -7.16 6.14
N VAL A 5 9.64 -7.06 4.85
CA VAL A 5 10.58 -6.61 3.81
C VAL A 5 11.04 -5.17 4.08
N VAL A 6 10.13 -4.27 4.45
CA VAL A 6 10.49 -2.89 4.82
C VAL A 6 11.45 -2.87 6.02
N PHE A 7 11.15 -3.64 7.08
CA PHE A 7 12.03 -3.76 8.25
C PHE A 7 13.41 -4.33 7.90
N GLN A 8 13.45 -5.36 7.07
CA GLN A 8 14.69 -5.99 6.63
C GLN A 8 15.55 -5.04 5.81
N THR A 9 14.97 -4.38 4.80
CA THR A 9 15.75 -3.52 3.90
C THR A 9 16.20 -2.22 4.59
N LEU A 10 15.29 -1.57 5.33
CA LEU A 10 15.54 -0.24 5.90
C LEU A 10 16.26 -0.28 7.25
N MET A 11 15.93 -1.27 8.09
CA MET A 11 16.40 -1.33 9.48
C MET A 11 17.36 -2.50 9.73
N GLY A 12 17.57 -3.39 8.75
CA GLY A 12 18.43 -4.56 8.92
C GLY A 12 17.87 -5.60 9.90
N ILE A 13 16.57 -5.53 10.20
CA ILE A 13 15.91 -6.47 11.12
C ILE A 13 15.57 -7.74 10.34
N GLU A 14 15.87 -8.90 10.92
CA GLU A 14 15.53 -10.20 10.33
C GLU A 14 14.02 -10.31 10.02
N PHE A 15 13.68 -10.95 8.91
CA PHE A 15 12.33 -10.95 8.33
C PHE A 15 11.24 -11.39 9.33
N TRP A 16 11.42 -12.53 10.00
CA TRP A 16 10.43 -13.05 10.96
C TRP A 16 10.30 -12.15 12.19
N SER A 17 11.41 -11.59 12.65
CA SER A 17 11.44 -10.62 13.74
C SER A 17 10.69 -9.34 13.36
N GLY A 18 10.92 -8.80 12.17
CA GLY A 18 10.18 -7.65 11.63
C GLY A 18 8.70 -7.93 11.42
N ALA A 19 8.36 -9.15 10.98
CA ALA A 19 6.97 -9.60 10.85
C ALA A 19 6.26 -9.64 12.21
N LEU A 20 6.93 -10.15 13.25
CA LEU A 20 6.36 -10.21 14.59
C LEU A 20 6.17 -8.80 15.17
N ILE A 21 7.16 -7.93 15.02
CA ILE A 21 7.09 -6.54 15.48
C ILE A 21 5.91 -5.81 14.84
N ILE A 22 5.74 -5.90 13.52
CA ILE A 22 4.65 -5.17 12.85
C ILE A 22 3.28 -5.69 13.26
N VAL A 23 3.13 -7.01 13.45
CA VAL A 23 1.86 -7.61 13.89
C VAL A 23 1.51 -7.14 15.31
N LEU A 24 2.46 -7.19 16.24
CA LEU A 24 2.24 -6.77 17.63
C LEU A 24 1.91 -5.27 17.72
N LEU A 25 2.69 -4.42 17.04
CA LEU A 25 2.44 -2.97 17.02
C LEU A 25 1.09 -2.65 16.37
N THR A 26 0.73 -3.33 15.28
CA THR A 26 -0.56 -3.12 14.62
C THR A 26 -1.71 -3.56 15.52
N GLY A 27 -1.61 -4.72 16.17
CA GLY A 27 -2.63 -5.21 17.09
C GLY A 27 -2.87 -4.23 18.24
N ALA A 28 -1.80 -3.77 18.89
CA ALA A 28 -1.88 -2.79 19.98
C ALA A 28 -2.56 -1.48 19.53
N TYR A 29 -2.18 -0.94 18.36
CA TYR A 29 -2.79 0.28 17.82
C TYR A 29 -4.25 0.09 17.40
N THR A 30 -4.59 -1.07 16.81
CA THR A 30 -5.94 -1.36 16.32
C THR A 30 -6.97 -1.39 17.45
N ILE A 31 -6.60 -1.94 18.61
CA ILE A 31 -7.47 -2.00 19.79
C ILE A 31 -7.81 -0.59 20.32
N LEU A 32 -6.89 0.37 20.15
CA LEU A 32 -6.96 1.70 20.75
C LEU A 32 -7.49 2.79 19.81
N GLY A 33 -7.22 2.72 18.50
CA GLY A 33 -7.34 3.87 17.59
C GLY A 33 -8.75 4.15 17.05
N GLY A 34 -9.55 3.12 16.76
CA GLY A 34 -10.85 3.27 16.09
C GLY A 34 -10.78 3.87 14.66
N LEU A 35 -11.87 3.77 13.90
CA LEU A 35 -11.90 4.13 12.46
C LEU A 35 -11.48 5.58 12.19
N ARG A 36 -11.85 6.53 13.07
CA ARG A 36 -11.56 7.96 12.87
C ARG A 36 -10.06 8.26 12.93
N ALA A 37 -9.33 7.69 13.89
CA ALA A 37 -7.89 7.91 13.99
C ALA A 37 -7.15 7.36 12.76
N VAL A 38 -7.55 6.16 12.31
CA VAL A 38 -6.99 5.50 11.11
C VAL A 38 -7.14 6.38 9.87
N ILE A 39 -8.30 7.00 9.65
CA ILE A 39 -8.53 7.85 8.48
C ILE A 39 -7.60 9.08 8.47
N TYR A 40 -7.40 9.73 9.62
CA TYR A 40 -6.49 10.89 9.68
C TYR A 40 -5.03 10.50 9.50
N THR A 41 -4.59 9.38 10.09
CA THR A 41 -3.22 8.89 9.91
C THR A 41 -2.95 8.52 8.45
N ASP A 42 -3.91 7.90 7.77
CA ASP A 42 -3.79 7.57 6.35
C ASP A 42 -3.68 8.80 5.46
N ALA A 43 -4.45 9.85 5.74
CA ALA A 43 -4.41 11.08 4.96
C ALA A 43 -3.04 11.76 5.06
N LEU A 44 -2.48 11.87 6.27
CA LEU A 44 -1.14 12.41 6.47
C LEU A 44 -0.08 11.55 5.77
N GLN A 45 -0.19 10.23 5.91
CA GLN A 45 0.73 9.29 5.30
C GLN A 45 0.71 9.35 3.77
N ALA A 46 -0.46 9.52 3.14
CA ALA A 46 -0.55 9.67 1.70
C ALA A 46 0.28 10.87 1.21
N ILE A 47 0.24 12.00 1.92
CA ILE A 47 1.07 13.18 1.60
C ILE A 47 2.55 12.85 1.72
N VAL A 48 2.97 12.18 2.80
CA VAL A 48 4.37 11.77 3.02
C VAL A 48 4.85 10.84 1.90
N LEU A 49 4.05 9.85 1.51
CA LEU A 49 4.41 8.92 0.44
C LEU A 49 4.47 9.61 -0.93
N ILE A 50 3.56 10.53 -1.22
CA ILE A 50 3.59 11.32 -2.46
C ILE A 50 4.90 12.13 -2.54
N LEU A 51 5.22 12.90 -1.51
CA LEU A 51 6.44 13.71 -1.47
C LEU A 51 7.71 12.85 -1.50
N GLY A 52 7.70 11.72 -0.78
CA GLY A 52 8.79 10.75 -0.78
C GLY A 52 9.05 10.18 -2.17
N SER A 53 8.01 9.68 -2.83
CA SER A 53 8.12 9.12 -4.18
C SER A 53 8.54 10.16 -5.21
N LEU A 54 8.02 11.39 -5.16
CA LEU A 54 8.46 12.46 -6.07
C LEU A 54 9.94 12.79 -5.88
N THR A 55 10.42 12.82 -4.63
CA THR A 55 11.83 13.07 -4.33
C THR A 55 12.71 11.91 -4.80
N ILE A 56 12.28 10.67 -4.57
CA ILE A 56 12.96 9.47 -5.09
C ILE A 56 13.07 9.52 -6.62
N SER A 57 11.97 9.81 -7.31
CA SER A 57 11.96 9.92 -8.77
C SER A 57 12.90 11.00 -9.27
N ALA A 58 12.90 12.19 -8.64
CA ALA A 58 13.79 13.29 -9.02
C ALA A 58 15.27 12.93 -8.82
N ILE A 59 15.65 12.45 -7.64
CA ILE A 59 17.04 12.07 -7.32
C ILE A 59 17.50 10.89 -8.19
N GLY A 60 16.63 9.88 -8.34
CA GLY A 60 16.91 8.70 -9.14
C GLY A 60 17.15 9.03 -10.61
N LEU A 61 16.31 9.87 -11.21
CA LEU A 61 16.50 10.35 -12.58
C LEU A 61 17.82 11.13 -12.72
N MET A 62 18.16 11.99 -11.76
CA MET A 62 19.45 12.69 -11.78
C MET A 62 20.64 11.72 -11.75
N LYS A 63 20.58 10.65 -10.93
CA LYS A 63 21.65 9.64 -10.85
C LYS A 63 21.78 8.78 -12.10
N ILE A 64 20.68 8.50 -12.79
CA ILE A 64 20.66 7.76 -14.06
C ILE A 64 21.11 8.64 -15.24
N GLY A 65 21.13 9.97 -15.06
CA GLY A 65 21.49 10.93 -16.10
C GLY A 65 20.29 11.36 -16.96
N GLY A 66 19.08 11.27 -16.42
CA GLY A 66 17.86 11.80 -17.04
C GLY A 66 16.89 10.74 -17.56
N TRP A 67 15.77 11.22 -18.10
CA TRP A 67 14.68 10.38 -18.61
C TRP A 67 15.10 9.54 -19.83
N ASP A 68 15.85 10.13 -20.76
CA ASP A 68 16.27 9.42 -21.97
C ASP A 68 17.16 8.23 -21.63
N ASN A 69 18.12 8.41 -20.71
CA ASN A 69 18.95 7.32 -20.21
C ASN A 69 18.14 6.24 -19.49
N LEU A 70 17.09 6.62 -18.74
CA LEU A 70 16.18 5.65 -18.12
C LEU A 70 15.50 4.80 -19.20
N VAL A 71 14.89 5.44 -20.20
CA VAL A 71 14.18 4.73 -21.28
C VAL A 71 15.12 3.80 -22.04
N THR A 72 16.33 4.24 -22.38
CA THR A 72 17.33 3.43 -23.07
C THR A 72 17.83 2.26 -22.21
N SER A 73 18.09 2.47 -20.92
CA SER A 73 18.63 1.43 -20.02
C SER A 73 17.61 0.33 -19.72
N VAL A 74 16.35 0.73 -19.53
CA VAL A 74 15.26 -0.19 -19.23
C VAL A 74 14.81 -0.92 -20.52
N GLY A 75 14.79 -0.21 -21.64
CA GLY A 75 14.33 -0.70 -22.93
C GLY A 75 12.80 -0.57 -23.11
N PRO A 76 12.31 -0.55 -24.36
CA PRO A 76 10.92 -0.23 -24.68
C PRO A 76 9.91 -1.24 -24.14
N GLY A 77 10.32 -2.50 -23.92
CA GLY A 77 9.45 -3.56 -23.43
C GLY A 77 8.83 -3.28 -22.06
N HIS A 78 9.53 -2.58 -21.18
CA HIS A 78 9.00 -2.25 -19.84
C HIS A 78 8.00 -1.10 -19.85
N PHE A 79 7.86 -0.38 -20.97
CA PHE A 79 6.82 0.62 -21.16
C PHE A 79 5.60 0.06 -21.90
N ASN A 80 5.65 -1.21 -22.32
CA ASN A 80 4.52 -1.86 -22.97
C ASN A 80 3.49 -2.34 -21.94
N MET A 81 2.29 -1.78 -21.98
CA MET A 81 1.18 -2.16 -21.11
C MET A 81 0.39 -3.37 -21.63
N PHE A 82 0.54 -3.73 -22.90
CA PHE A 82 -0.18 -4.83 -23.55
C PHE A 82 0.82 -5.93 -23.94
N LEU A 83 1.13 -6.80 -22.98
CA LEU A 83 2.02 -7.93 -23.18
C LEU A 83 1.34 -9.03 -24.01
N PRO A 84 2.09 -9.94 -24.67
CA PRO A 84 1.54 -11.01 -25.49
C PRO A 84 0.45 -11.84 -24.77
N ALA A 85 -0.52 -12.36 -25.54
CA ALA A 85 -1.65 -13.12 -24.97
C ALA A 85 -1.22 -14.44 -24.30
N ASP A 86 -0.04 -14.95 -24.64
CA ASP A 86 0.61 -16.14 -24.10
C ASP A 86 1.63 -15.82 -22.99
N HIS A 87 1.72 -14.55 -22.55
CA HIS A 87 2.61 -14.18 -21.46
C HIS A 87 2.20 -14.96 -20.19
N PRO A 88 3.15 -15.65 -19.51
CA PRO A 88 2.83 -16.59 -18.43
C PRO A 88 2.15 -15.94 -17.23
N GLU A 89 2.54 -14.71 -16.88
CA GLU A 89 2.02 -13.99 -15.70
C GLU A 89 1.01 -12.88 -16.05
N PHE A 90 1.27 -12.11 -17.12
CA PHE A 90 0.52 -10.90 -17.45
C PHE A 90 -0.07 -10.89 -18.89
N PRO A 91 -0.90 -11.87 -19.29
CA PRO A 91 -1.50 -11.87 -20.61
C PRO A 91 -2.48 -10.70 -20.77
N TRP A 92 -2.37 -9.93 -21.86
CA TRP A 92 -3.15 -8.67 -22.00
C TRP A 92 -4.66 -8.89 -21.93
N ILE A 93 -5.18 -9.99 -22.47
CA ILE A 93 -6.62 -10.31 -22.45
C ILE A 93 -7.10 -10.39 -21.00
N GLY A 94 -6.37 -11.14 -20.17
CA GLY A 94 -6.66 -11.24 -18.73
C GLY A 94 -6.57 -9.87 -18.05
N MET A 95 -5.54 -9.08 -18.38
CA MET A 95 -5.33 -7.75 -17.79
C MET A 95 -6.36 -6.69 -18.22
N VAL A 96 -7.03 -6.87 -19.36
CA VAL A 96 -8.12 -5.96 -19.77
C VAL A 96 -9.44 -6.33 -19.10
N PHE A 97 -9.77 -7.62 -19.00
CA PHE A 97 -11.09 -8.04 -18.54
C PHE A 97 -11.19 -8.38 -17.06
N ALA A 98 -10.13 -8.92 -16.43
CA ALA A 98 -10.17 -9.29 -15.03
C ALA A 98 -10.14 -8.08 -14.08
N PRO A 99 -9.29 -7.06 -14.26
CA PRO A 99 -9.22 -5.93 -13.33
C PRO A 99 -10.51 -5.11 -13.19
N PRO A 100 -11.33 -4.86 -14.24
CA PRO A 100 -12.63 -4.23 -14.04
C PRO A 100 -13.57 -5.05 -13.15
N ILE A 101 -13.60 -6.38 -13.30
CA ILE A 101 -14.45 -7.28 -12.50
C ILE A 101 -13.97 -7.29 -11.04
N ILE A 102 -12.67 -7.49 -10.83
CA ILE A 102 -12.04 -7.46 -9.51
C ILE A 102 -12.19 -6.07 -8.89
N GLY A 103 -12.11 -5.02 -9.70
CA GLY A 103 -12.29 -3.64 -9.28
C GLY A 103 -13.69 -3.37 -8.73
N ILE A 104 -14.74 -3.85 -9.39
CA ILE A 104 -16.11 -3.73 -8.86
C ILE A 104 -16.24 -4.43 -7.52
N TRP A 105 -15.72 -5.66 -7.39
CA TRP A 105 -15.70 -6.37 -6.12
C TRP A 105 -14.94 -5.57 -5.04
N TYR A 106 -13.71 -5.15 -5.34
CA TYR A 106 -12.85 -4.42 -4.41
C TYR A 106 -13.46 -3.08 -3.98
N TRP A 107 -13.99 -2.28 -4.90
CA TRP A 107 -14.50 -0.94 -4.58
C TRP A 107 -15.92 -0.93 -4.02
N CYS A 108 -16.77 -1.89 -4.41
CA CYS A 108 -18.18 -1.88 -4.05
C CYS A 108 -18.56 -2.90 -2.99
N THR A 109 -17.71 -3.90 -2.70
CA THR A 109 -18.04 -4.98 -1.76
C THR A 109 -17.01 -5.20 -0.67
N ASP A 110 -15.77 -4.72 -0.84
CA ASP A 110 -14.78 -4.79 0.24
C ASP A 110 -15.23 -3.90 1.41
N GLN A 111 -15.49 -4.54 2.54
CA GLN A 111 -16.06 -3.91 3.73
C GLN A 111 -15.23 -2.73 4.22
N TYR A 112 -13.91 -2.81 4.12
CA TYR A 112 -13.04 -1.72 4.57
C TYR A 112 -13.24 -0.44 3.74
N ILE A 113 -13.42 -0.58 2.43
CA ILE A 113 -13.61 0.56 1.53
C ILE A 113 -15.03 1.10 1.67
N VAL A 114 -16.03 0.21 1.66
CA VAL A 114 -17.45 0.58 1.76
C VAL A 114 -17.71 1.31 3.09
N GLN A 115 -17.12 0.87 4.20
CA GLN A 115 -17.25 1.54 5.50
C GLN A 115 -16.80 3.01 5.47
N ARG A 116 -15.74 3.35 4.73
CA ARG A 116 -15.28 4.75 4.62
C ARG A 116 -16.28 5.64 3.89
N VAL A 117 -16.96 5.08 2.89
CA VAL A 117 -18.01 5.78 2.14
C VAL A 117 -19.24 5.97 3.02
N LEU A 118 -19.64 4.95 3.78
CA LEU A 118 -20.79 4.99 4.69
C LEU A 118 -20.54 5.90 5.90
N ALA A 119 -19.29 6.09 6.32
CA ALA A 119 -18.91 7.01 7.39
C ALA A 119 -18.86 8.48 6.94
N ALA A 120 -19.10 8.77 5.67
CA ALA A 120 -19.15 10.14 5.17
C ALA A 120 -20.32 10.92 5.77
N ARG A 121 -20.16 12.24 5.89
CA ARG A 121 -21.15 13.13 6.52
C ARG A 121 -22.52 13.10 5.81
N ASN A 122 -22.52 12.93 4.50
CA ASN A 122 -23.72 12.83 3.65
C ASN A 122 -23.34 12.23 2.29
N GLU A 123 -24.35 11.90 1.49
CA GLU A 123 -24.18 11.31 0.15
C GLU A 123 -23.36 12.19 -0.80
N THR A 124 -23.51 13.52 -0.71
CA THR A 124 -22.78 14.45 -1.59
C THR A 124 -21.28 14.38 -1.34
N GLU A 125 -20.86 14.38 -0.07
CA GLU A 125 -19.45 14.26 0.32
C GLU A 125 -18.93 12.85 0.04
N ALA A 126 -19.74 11.81 0.24
CA ALA A 126 -19.41 10.44 -0.14
C ALA A 126 -19.08 10.35 -1.65
N ARG A 127 -19.95 10.91 -2.50
CA ARG A 127 -19.80 10.90 -3.96
C ARG A 127 -18.60 11.72 -4.43
N ARG A 128 -18.39 12.91 -3.86
CA ARG A 128 -17.22 13.74 -4.17
C ARG A 128 -15.93 13.03 -3.78
N GLY A 129 -15.91 12.41 -2.59
CA GLY A 129 -14.77 11.65 -2.08
C GLY A 129 -14.41 10.46 -2.96
N THR A 130 -15.39 9.67 -3.43
CA THR A 130 -15.14 8.52 -4.31
C THR A 130 -14.66 8.95 -5.70
N ILE A 131 -15.23 10.00 -6.29
CA ILE A 131 -14.74 10.58 -7.56
C ILE A 131 -13.31 11.07 -7.41
N PHE A 132 -13.02 11.81 -6.34
CA PHE A 132 -11.66 12.29 -6.05
C PHE A 132 -10.67 11.13 -5.86
N ALA A 133 -11.06 10.07 -5.15
CA ALA A 133 -10.26 8.86 -5.00
C ALA A 133 -9.97 8.19 -6.35
N GLY A 134 -10.93 8.21 -7.28
CA GLY A 134 -10.74 7.76 -8.66
C GLY A 134 -9.63 8.53 -9.39
N TYR A 135 -9.60 9.86 -9.28
CA TYR A 135 -8.50 10.66 -9.84
C TYR A 135 -7.16 10.36 -9.19
N LEU A 136 -7.13 10.19 -7.86
CA LEU A 136 -5.90 9.83 -7.14
C LEU A 136 -5.34 8.47 -7.56
N LYS A 137 -6.14 7.56 -8.13
CA LYS A 137 -5.68 6.24 -8.62
C LYS A 137 -4.88 6.31 -9.91
N LEU A 138 -4.79 7.47 -10.55
CA LEU A 138 -3.84 7.69 -11.64
C LEU A 138 -2.41 7.96 -11.11
N LEU A 139 -2.27 8.42 -9.86
CA LEU A 139 -0.97 8.78 -9.29
C LEU A 139 0.01 7.61 -9.09
N PRO A 140 -0.40 6.39 -8.70
CA PRO A 140 0.52 5.27 -8.49
C PRO A 140 1.50 4.98 -9.64
N ILE A 141 1.12 5.28 -10.89
CA ILE A 141 2.03 5.16 -12.04
C ILE A 141 3.26 6.07 -11.85
N PHE A 142 3.07 7.29 -11.39
CA PHE A 142 4.17 8.23 -11.14
C PHE A 142 4.89 7.95 -9.82
N LEU A 143 4.17 7.45 -8.81
CA LEU A 143 4.68 7.29 -7.45
C LEU A 143 5.37 5.95 -7.18
N PHE A 144 5.06 4.90 -7.94
CA PHE A 144 5.60 3.57 -7.72
C PHE A 144 6.20 2.96 -8.99
N PHE A 145 5.53 3.11 -10.14
CA PHE A 145 6.02 2.52 -11.38
C PHE A 145 7.30 3.23 -11.87
N ILE A 146 7.33 4.57 -11.93
CA ILE A 146 8.56 5.31 -12.30
C ILE A 146 9.73 5.01 -11.34
N PRO A 147 9.57 5.08 -9.99
CA PRO A 147 10.59 4.61 -9.08
C PRO A 147 11.02 3.15 -9.32
N GLY A 148 10.09 2.24 -9.61
CA GLY A 148 10.42 0.86 -9.95
C GLY A 148 11.33 0.74 -11.17
N LEU A 149 11.07 1.51 -12.23
CA LEU A 149 11.93 1.56 -13.42
C LEU A 149 13.31 2.15 -13.10
N ILE A 150 13.36 3.17 -12.25
CA ILE A 150 14.62 3.76 -11.76
C ILE A 150 15.43 2.72 -10.99
N ALA A 151 14.81 2.00 -10.05
CA ALA A 151 15.47 0.91 -9.32
C ALA A 151 16.04 -0.13 -10.28
N PHE A 152 15.24 -0.56 -11.26
CA PHE A 152 15.67 -1.55 -12.25
C PHE A 152 16.86 -1.06 -13.11
N ALA A 153 16.82 0.18 -13.58
CA ALA A 153 17.93 0.78 -14.33
C ALA A 153 19.20 0.92 -13.48
N MET A 154 19.06 1.33 -12.23
CA MET A 154 20.17 1.44 -11.29
C MET A 154 20.79 0.07 -10.99
N VAL A 155 19.99 -1.00 -10.88
CA VAL A 155 20.50 -2.37 -10.77
C VAL A 155 21.28 -2.78 -12.01
N LYS A 156 20.74 -2.56 -13.21
CA LYS A 156 21.46 -2.84 -14.46
C LYS A 156 22.80 -2.10 -14.57
N SER A 157 22.87 -0.88 -14.08
CA SER A 157 24.09 -0.07 -14.07
C SER A 157 25.07 -0.41 -12.93
N GLY A 158 24.73 -1.35 -12.04
CA GLY A 158 25.55 -1.72 -10.88
C GLY A 158 25.53 -0.72 -9.72
N GLN A 159 24.66 0.30 -9.78
CA GLN A 159 24.52 1.31 -8.72
C GLN A 159 23.66 0.84 -7.54
N LEU A 160 22.80 -0.15 -7.76
CA LEU A 160 21.96 -0.77 -6.74
C LEU A 160 22.05 -2.28 -6.83
N ASN A 161 21.80 -2.94 -5.70
CA ASN A 161 21.63 -4.39 -5.64
C ASN A 161 20.54 -4.74 -4.64
N TYR A 162 19.65 -5.65 -5.01
CA TYR A 162 18.64 -6.23 -4.15
C TYR A 162 18.22 -7.60 -4.70
N GLU A 163 17.77 -8.49 -3.83
CA GLU A 163 17.53 -9.89 -4.19
C GLU A 163 16.13 -10.13 -4.79
N SER A 164 15.14 -9.33 -4.38
CA SER A 164 13.75 -9.46 -4.80
C SER A 164 13.19 -8.13 -5.28
N SER A 165 12.31 -8.16 -6.28
CA SER A 165 11.58 -6.99 -6.79
C SER A 165 10.82 -6.24 -5.68
N ASP A 166 10.36 -6.94 -4.64
CA ASP A 166 9.68 -6.34 -3.48
C ASP A 166 10.56 -5.38 -2.68
N GLN A 167 11.89 -5.54 -2.77
CA GLN A 167 12.86 -4.69 -2.08
C GLN A 167 13.16 -3.40 -2.85
N ALA A 168 12.74 -3.27 -4.12
CA ALA A 168 13.11 -2.15 -4.98
C ALA A 168 12.79 -0.78 -4.36
N PHE A 169 11.54 -0.58 -3.92
CA PHE A 169 11.13 0.71 -3.35
C PHE A 169 11.78 0.99 -1.98
N PRO A 170 11.80 0.05 -1.01
CA PRO A 170 12.56 0.23 0.23
C PRO A 170 14.06 0.52 0.00
N THR A 171 14.70 -0.13 -0.97
CA THR A 171 16.10 0.12 -1.30
C THR A 171 16.29 1.54 -1.85
N LEU A 172 15.40 2.04 -2.71
CA LEU A 172 15.46 3.42 -3.17
C LEU A 172 15.29 4.43 -2.02
N VAL A 173 14.37 4.18 -1.09
CA VAL A 173 14.22 5.00 0.13
C VAL A 173 15.52 5.05 0.91
N LYS A 174 16.18 3.90 1.08
CA LYS A 174 17.45 3.79 1.81
C LYS A 174 18.60 4.49 1.10
N GLU A 175 18.73 4.33 -0.21
CA GLU A 175 19.93 4.77 -0.93
C GLU A 175 19.83 6.18 -1.52
N LEU A 176 18.61 6.69 -1.76
CA LEU A 176 18.40 7.99 -2.40
C LEU A 176 17.95 9.09 -1.45
N LEU A 177 17.19 8.77 -0.39
CA LEU A 177 16.64 9.80 0.49
C LEU A 177 17.62 10.23 1.60
N PRO A 178 17.66 11.53 1.94
CA PRO A 178 18.42 12.05 3.08
C PRO A 178 17.82 11.56 4.40
N SER A 179 18.63 11.52 5.47
CA SER A 179 18.29 10.89 6.75
C SER A 179 16.92 11.27 7.34
N GLY A 180 16.57 12.56 7.34
CA GLY A 180 15.26 13.02 7.84
C GLY A 180 14.08 12.53 7.00
N MET A 181 14.16 12.70 5.67
CA MET A 181 13.09 12.28 4.76
C MET A 181 12.99 10.75 4.67
N ARG A 182 14.12 10.04 4.75
CA ARG A 182 14.18 8.58 4.83
C ARG A 182 13.37 8.07 6.01
N GLY A 183 13.55 8.67 7.20
CA GLY A 183 12.77 8.32 8.39
C GLY A 183 11.27 8.57 8.20
N LEU A 184 10.90 9.71 7.63
CA LEU A 184 9.50 10.04 7.34
C LEU A 184 8.85 9.05 6.38
N VAL A 185 9.51 8.74 5.26
CA VAL A 185 8.98 7.80 4.26
C VAL A 185 8.96 6.37 4.79
N ALA A 186 9.99 5.94 5.53
CA ALA A 186 10.02 4.64 6.19
C ALA A 186 8.87 4.50 7.19
N GLY A 187 8.66 5.51 8.04
CA GLY A 187 7.54 5.56 8.97
C GLY A 187 6.19 5.56 8.24
N GLY A 188 6.09 6.29 7.13
CA GLY A 188 4.90 6.31 6.28
C GLY A 188 4.59 4.96 5.63
N LEU A 189 5.60 4.23 5.16
CA LEU A 189 5.43 2.88 4.62
C LEU A 189 4.95 1.90 5.69
N LEU A 190 5.56 1.95 6.88
CA LEU A 190 5.13 1.11 8.00
C LEU A 190 3.71 1.45 8.44
N ALA A 191 3.38 2.74 8.57
CA ALA A 191 2.03 3.20 8.86
C ALA A 191 1.02 2.68 7.83
N ALA A 192 1.38 2.64 6.54
CA ALA A 192 0.51 2.15 5.46
C ALA A 192 0.12 0.69 5.65
N LEU A 193 1.13 -0.10 5.99
CA LEU A 193 1.02 -1.54 6.17
C LEU A 193 0.26 -1.85 7.45
N MET A 194 0.52 -1.11 8.52
CA MET A 194 -0.23 -1.18 9.77
C MET A 194 -1.70 -0.81 9.57
N SER A 195 -2.01 0.23 8.77
CA SER A 195 -3.39 0.63 8.46
C SER A 195 -4.14 -0.46 7.70
N SER A 196 -3.50 -1.09 6.71
CA SER A 196 -4.09 -2.21 5.97
C SER A 196 -4.31 -3.44 6.84
N LEU A 197 -3.33 -3.81 7.68
CA LEU A 197 -3.45 -4.93 8.63
C LEU A 197 -4.54 -4.66 9.68
N SER A 198 -4.57 -3.45 10.23
CA SER A 198 -5.61 -3.01 11.19
C SER A 198 -7.01 -3.15 10.60
N SER A 199 -7.15 -2.77 9.33
CA SER A 199 -8.41 -2.86 8.60
C SER A 199 -8.86 -4.30 8.39
N VAL A 200 -7.93 -5.21 8.06
CA VAL A 200 -8.22 -6.64 7.96
C VAL A 200 -8.61 -7.21 9.33
N PHE A 201 -7.88 -6.89 10.40
CA PHE A 201 -8.23 -7.33 11.76
C PHE A 201 -9.61 -6.85 12.18
N ASN A 202 -9.93 -5.58 11.95
CA ASN A 202 -11.23 -5.01 12.26
C ASN A 202 -12.37 -5.66 11.44
N SER A 203 -12.15 -5.91 10.15
CA SER A 203 -13.12 -6.57 9.28
C SER A 203 -13.35 -8.02 9.70
N CYS A 204 -12.29 -8.80 9.98
CA CYS A 204 -12.40 -10.17 10.49
C CYS A 204 -13.10 -10.22 11.85
N SER A 205 -12.78 -9.28 12.73
CA SER A 205 -13.41 -9.13 14.04
C SER A 205 -14.92 -8.84 13.93
N THR A 206 -15.31 -7.91 13.06
CA THR A 206 -16.72 -7.55 12.83
C THR A 206 -17.49 -8.74 12.26
N LEU A 207 -16.92 -9.43 11.27
CA LEU A 207 -17.52 -10.62 10.66
C LEU A 207 -17.71 -11.72 11.72
N PHE A 208 -16.71 -11.97 12.56
CA PHE A 208 -16.84 -12.96 13.62
C PHE A 208 -17.88 -12.55 14.69
N THR A 209 -17.83 -11.31 15.17
CA THR A 209 -18.70 -10.85 16.26
C THR A 209 -20.17 -10.74 15.85
N ILE A 210 -20.45 -10.14 14.69
CA ILE A 210 -21.82 -9.89 14.23
C ILE A 210 -22.37 -11.11 13.50
N ASP A 211 -21.61 -11.67 12.55
CA ASP A 211 -22.17 -12.71 11.67
C ASP A 211 -22.13 -14.11 12.28
N ILE A 212 -21.31 -14.35 13.30
CA ILE A 212 -21.17 -15.64 13.97
C ILE A 212 -21.61 -15.54 15.44
N TYR A 213 -20.91 -14.75 16.26
CA TYR A 213 -21.12 -14.73 17.71
C TYR A 213 -22.51 -14.23 18.11
N GLN A 214 -22.98 -13.13 17.53
CA GLN A 214 -24.31 -12.57 17.83
C GLN A 214 -25.43 -13.53 17.40
N LYS A 215 -25.26 -14.29 16.31
CA LYS A 215 -26.23 -15.31 15.92
C LYS A 215 -26.28 -16.49 16.90
N LEU A 216 -25.14 -16.85 17.49
CA LEU A 216 -25.06 -17.90 18.52
C LEU A 216 -25.55 -17.43 19.90
N LYS A 217 -25.38 -16.14 20.20
CA LYS A 217 -25.76 -15.49 21.47
C LYS A 217 -26.55 -14.21 21.19
N PRO A 218 -27.85 -14.29 20.82
CA PRO A 218 -28.65 -13.14 20.39
C PRO A 218 -28.80 -12.04 21.46
N GLU A 219 -28.71 -12.40 22.74
CA GLU A 219 -28.83 -11.47 23.88
C GLU A 219 -27.50 -10.83 24.32
N ALA A 220 -26.43 -10.98 23.54
CA ALA A 220 -25.16 -10.33 23.85
C ALA A 220 -25.29 -8.81 23.74
N ASP A 221 -24.93 -8.08 24.81
CA ASP A 221 -24.92 -6.61 24.80
C ASP A 221 -23.80 -6.07 23.89
N GLU A 222 -23.94 -4.81 23.46
CA GLU A 222 -22.96 -4.18 22.57
C GLU A 222 -21.55 -4.11 23.17
N LYS A 223 -21.42 -3.89 24.48
CA LYS A 223 -20.11 -3.85 25.14
C LYS A 223 -19.40 -5.20 25.08
N LYS A 224 -20.16 -6.28 25.20
CA LYS A 224 -19.67 -7.66 25.11
C LYS A 224 -19.31 -8.01 23.68
N LEU A 225 -20.07 -7.56 22.69
CA LEU A 225 -19.71 -7.72 21.28
C LEU A 225 -18.40 -7.00 20.96
N VAL A 226 -18.22 -5.76 21.44
CA VAL A 226 -16.95 -5.02 21.29
C VAL A 226 -15.81 -5.71 22.02
N LEU A 227 -16.04 -6.28 23.20
CA LEU A 227 -15.02 -7.01 23.96
C LEU A 227 -14.57 -8.29 23.24
N ILE A 228 -15.50 -9.06 22.67
CA ILE A 228 -15.20 -10.29 21.92
C ILE A 228 -14.52 -9.98 20.58
N GLY A 229 -14.79 -8.81 20.01
CA GLY A 229 -14.15 -8.36 18.78
C GLY A 229 -12.71 -7.86 18.96
N ARG A 230 -12.30 -7.51 20.18
CA ARG A 230 -10.94 -7.06 20.48
C ARG A 230 -10.01 -8.22 20.77
#